data_AF-A0A8D8EY59-F1
#
_entry.id   AF-A0A8D8EY59-F1
#
_cell.length_a   1.000
_cell.length_b   1.000
_cell.length_c   1.000
_cell.angle_alpha   90.00
_cell.angle_beta   90.00
_cell.angle_gamma   90.00
#
_symmetry.space_group_name_H-M   'P 1'
#
loop_
_entity.id
_entity.type
_entity.pdbx_description
1 polymer ?
#
loop_
_entity_poly.entity_id
_entity_poly.type
_entity_poly.pdbx_seq_one_letter_code
_entity_poly.pdbx_strand_id
1 'polypeptide(L)'
;NGALLELERQVEELRELATLEEGVSYVTSWILTTAETMLNAQLKVGYDVTTADKLRLEHEILELQCWKTYGFYAELIYKIDNFPKMKDSAAYQDVTSQREWMDFVCRSFAQRLERRRNVLITSVRFYRLVAEYFDRTSEVFQSLIMGDKVDDFDLANAKLQKLKDSQQTLGELEASVEVFIKARRQKDKKD
;
A
#
# COMPACT_ATOMS: atom_id res chain seq x y z
N ASN A 1 -38.36 5.04 56.07
CA ASN A 1 -38.22 4.02 55.00
C ASN A 1 -37.98 4.64 53.63
N GLY A 2 -38.79 5.59 53.14
CA GLY A 2 -38.58 6.21 51.81
C GLY A 2 -37.27 7.01 51.65
N ALA A 3 -36.89 7.83 52.64
CA ALA A 3 -35.67 8.64 52.56
C ALA A 3 -34.37 7.81 52.59
N LEU A 4 -34.38 6.64 53.24
CA LEU A 4 -33.23 5.73 53.28
C LEU A 4 -33.03 5.06 51.91
N LEU A 5 -34.12 4.59 51.29
CA LEU A 5 -34.08 3.99 49.95
C LEU A 5 -33.60 4.99 48.88
N GLU A 6 -34.00 6.25 48.98
CA GLU A 6 -33.53 7.31 48.08
C GLU A 6 -32.03 7.61 48.27
N LEU A 7 -31.55 7.62 49.52
CA LEU A 7 -30.12 7.79 49.81
C LEU A 7 -29.30 6.61 49.29
N GLU A 8 -29.76 5.38 49.51
CA GLU A 8 -29.11 4.16 48.99
C GLU A 8 -29.01 4.19 47.46
N ARG A 9 -30.08 4.61 46.78
CA ARG A 9 -30.12 4.80 45.33
C ARG A 9 -29.10 5.84 44.86
N GLN A 10 -29.02 6.99 45.53
CA GLN A 10 -28.07 8.04 45.18
C GLN A 10 -26.62 7.61 45.40
N VAL A 11 -26.34 6.86 46.47
CA VAL A 11 -25.00 6.33 46.73
C VAL A 11 -24.57 5.37 45.62
N GLU A 12 -25.47 4.52 45.14
CA GLU A 12 -25.16 3.60 44.05
C GLU A 12 -24.86 4.34 42.73
N GLU A 13 -25.65 5.36 42.40
CA GLU A 13 -25.41 6.20 41.23
C GLU A 13 -24.06 6.93 41.28
N LEU A 14 -23.67 7.43 42.44
CA LEU A 14 -22.35 8.05 42.62
C LEU A 14 -21.20 7.05 42.47
N ARG A 15 -21.38 5.79 42.89
CA ARG A 15 -20.39 4.73 42.70
C ARG A 15 -20.23 4.36 41.23
N GLU A 16 -21.34 4.27 40.50
CA GLU A 16 -21.31 4.04 39.05
C GLU A 16 -20.58 5.18 38.33
N LEU A 17 -20.84 6.44 38.69
CA LEU A 17 -20.13 7.60 38.12
C LEU A 17 -18.63 7.57 38.43
N ALA A 18 -18.23 7.24 39.66
CA ALA A 18 -16.82 7.11 40.02
C ALA A 18 -16.11 6.01 39.20
N THR A 19 -16.81 4.90 38.93
CA THR A 19 -16.28 3.81 38.09
C THR A 19 -16.10 4.27 36.62
N LEU A 20 -17.04 5.06 36.10
CA LEU A 20 -16.93 5.64 34.77
C LEU A 20 -15.78 6.65 34.69
N GLU A 21 -15.63 7.49 35.71
CA GLU A 21 -14.52 8.45 35.83
C GLU A 21 -13.16 7.75 35.81
N GLU A 22 -12.99 6.68 36.59
CA GLU A 22 -11.77 5.88 36.61
C GLU A 22 -11.48 5.29 35.22
N GLY A 23 -12.50 4.79 34.53
CA GLY A 23 -12.37 4.29 33.16
C GLY A 23 -11.93 5.36 32.17
N VAL A 24 -12.51 6.56 32.25
CA VAL A 24 -12.14 7.72 31.41
C VAL A 24 -10.69 8.13 31.66
N SER A 25 -10.29 8.20 32.92
CA SER A 25 -8.91 8.51 33.32
C SER A 25 -7.92 7.45 32.81
N TYR A 26 -8.27 6.17 32.93
CA TYR A 26 -7.46 5.06 32.43
C TYR A 26 -7.22 5.16 30.92
N VAL A 27 -8.28 5.30 30.11
CA VAL A 27 -8.18 5.40 28.65
C VAL A 27 -7.34 6.62 28.26
N THR A 28 -7.63 7.77 28.87
CA THR A 28 -6.91 9.02 28.59
C THR A 28 -5.43 8.88 28.90
N SER A 29 -5.09 8.36 30.08
CA SER A 29 -3.70 8.11 30.49
C SER A 29 -3.00 7.13 29.56
N TRP A 30 -3.66 6.02 29.20
CA TRP A 30 -3.08 5.03 28.30
C TRP A 30 -2.74 5.62 26.93
N ILE A 31 -3.64 6.46 26.37
CA ILE A 31 -3.37 7.13 25.09
C ILE A 31 -2.19 8.10 25.23
N LEU A 32 -2.22 9.01 26.21
CA LEU A 32 -1.20 10.05 26.40
C LEU A 32 0.19 9.51 26.78
N THR A 33 0.27 8.26 27.24
CA THR A 33 1.53 7.66 27.68
C THR A 33 1.94 6.51 26.78
N THR A 34 1.24 5.38 26.87
CA THR A 34 1.60 4.11 26.24
C THR A 34 1.48 4.24 24.72
N ALA A 35 0.33 4.70 24.23
CA ALA A 35 0.08 4.81 22.79
C ALA A 35 0.99 5.87 22.14
N GLU A 36 1.17 7.02 22.80
CA GLU A 36 2.15 8.04 22.38
C GLU A 36 3.56 7.48 22.27
N THR A 37 4.02 6.74 23.27
CA THR A 37 5.38 6.17 23.27
C THR A 37 5.56 5.20 22.11
N MET A 38 4.56 4.35 21.87
CA MET A 38 4.57 3.40 20.76
C MET A 38 4.63 4.11 19.40
N LEU A 39 3.86 5.19 19.23
CA LEU A 39 3.85 5.96 17.98
C LEU A 39 5.13 6.78 17.79
N ASN A 40 5.64 7.41 18.85
CA ASN A 40 6.85 8.25 18.80
C ASN A 40 8.13 7.46 18.58
N ALA A 41 8.16 6.17 18.93
CA ALA A 41 9.26 5.27 18.59
C ALA A 41 9.41 5.07 17.07
N GLN A 42 8.39 5.41 16.28
CA GLN A 42 8.30 5.08 14.87
C GLN A 42 8.62 6.29 13.98
N LEU A 43 9.91 6.50 13.70
CA LEU A 43 10.39 7.68 12.95
C LEU A 43 10.81 7.40 11.49
N LYS A 44 10.79 6.14 11.07
CA LYS A 44 11.30 5.71 9.76
C LYS A 44 10.16 5.34 8.80
N VAL A 45 10.47 5.43 7.50
CA VAL A 45 9.59 5.04 6.38
C VAL A 45 10.14 3.92 5.50
N GLY A 46 11.40 3.52 5.69
CA GLY A 46 12.08 2.52 4.86
C GLY A 46 12.94 3.15 3.78
N TYR A 47 13.74 2.34 3.09
CA TYR A 47 14.62 2.77 2.00
C TYR A 47 14.53 1.88 0.74
N ASP A 48 13.72 0.83 0.79
CA ASP A 48 13.38 -0.06 -0.30
C ASP A 48 11.99 -0.67 -0.06
N VAL A 49 11.49 -1.48 -1.01
CA VAL A 49 10.17 -2.11 -0.91
C VAL A 49 10.04 -2.98 0.35
N THR A 50 11.07 -3.76 0.67
CA THR A 50 11.07 -4.73 1.77
C THR A 50 11.01 -4.04 3.13
N THR A 51 11.85 -3.03 3.34
CA THR A 51 11.95 -2.29 4.60
C THR A 51 10.75 -1.38 4.82
N ALA A 52 10.23 -0.74 3.76
CA ALA A 52 9.00 0.04 3.83
C ALA A 52 7.79 -0.84 4.17
N ASP A 53 7.68 -2.03 3.56
CA ASP A 53 6.56 -2.94 3.85
C ASP A 53 6.66 -3.56 5.25
N LYS A 54 7.87 -3.86 5.73
CA LYS A 54 8.09 -4.27 7.12
C LYS A 54 7.59 -3.21 8.10
N LEU A 55 7.92 -1.94 7.89
CA LEU A 55 7.45 -0.84 8.74
C LEU A 55 5.93 -0.65 8.66
N ARG A 56 5.33 -0.86 7.47
CA ARG A 56 3.86 -0.87 7.30
C ARG A 56 3.20 -1.97 8.13
N LEU A 57 3.77 -3.18 8.13
CA LEU A 57 3.26 -4.31 8.93
C LEU A 57 3.47 -4.09 10.44
N GLU A 58 4.61 -3.52 10.85
CA GLU A 58 4.83 -3.14 12.25
C GLU A 58 3.82 -2.09 12.72
N HIS A 59 3.46 -1.14 11.86
CA HIS A 59 2.41 -0.16 12.13
C HIS A 59 1.01 -0.81 12.24
N GLU A 60 0.70 -1.81 11.43
CA GLU A 60 -0.54 -2.60 11.55
C GLU A 60 -0.63 -3.33 12.90
N ILE A 61 0.47 -3.85 13.42
CA ILE A 61 0.53 -4.43 14.76
C ILE A 61 0.26 -3.37 15.85
N LEU A 62 0.81 -2.17 15.70
CA LEU A 62 0.54 -1.04 16.60
C LEU A 62 -0.97 -0.72 16.63
N GLU A 63 -1.61 -0.64 15.46
CA GLU A 63 -3.06 -0.41 15.36
C GLU A 63 -3.87 -1.49 16.10
N LEU A 64 -3.46 -2.75 15.98
CA LEU A 64 -4.09 -3.87 16.71
C LEU A 64 -3.89 -3.75 18.23
N GLN A 65 -2.76 -3.24 18.70
CA GLN A 65 -2.52 -3.02 20.13
C GLN A 65 -3.44 -1.94 20.72
N CYS A 66 -3.87 -0.96 19.91
CA CYS A 66 -4.85 0.04 20.32
C CYS A 66 -6.30 -0.49 20.37
N TRP A 67 -6.60 -1.60 19.68
CA TRP A 67 -7.96 -2.09 19.49
C TRP A 67 -8.75 -2.29 20.79
N LYS A 68 -8.12 -2.91 21.80
CA LYS A 68 -8.76 -3.16 23.09
C LYS A 68 -9.15 -1.85 23.79
N THR A 69 -8.24 -0.86 23.79
CA THR A 69 -8.49 0.44 24.41
C THR A 69 -9.57 1.22 23.66
N TYR A 70 -9.61 1.15 22.33
CA TYR A 70 -10.70 1.75 21.55
C TYR A 70 -12.06 1.09 21.79
N GLY A 71 -12.10 -0.21 22.07
CA GLY A 71 -13.31 -0.91 22.51
C GLY A 71 -13.83 -0.35 23.84
N PHE A 72 -12.96 -0.24 24.85
CA PHE A 72 -13.33 0.34 26.15
C PHE A 72 -13.72 1.81 26.05
N TYR A 73 -13.00 2.58 25.25
CA TYR A 73 -13.34 3.96 24.93
C TYR A 73 -14.79 4.07 24.41
N ALA A 74 -15.16 3.26 23.41
CA ALA A 74 -16.51 3.28 22.85
C ALA A 74 -17.58 2.88 23.88
N GLU A 75 -17.27 1.91 24.74
CA GLU A 75 -18.15 1.49 25.84
C GLU A 75 -18.37 2.62 26.86
N LEU A 76 -17.31 3.32 27.26
CA LEU A 76 -17.39 4.46 28.20
C LEU A 76 -18.23 5.60 27.64
N ILE A 77 -18.00 5.95 26.37
CA ILE A 77 -18.80 6.95 25.65
C ILE A 77 -20.29 6.58 25.72
N TYR A 78 -20.62 5.34 25.36
CA TYR A 78 -22.00 4.87 25.38
C TYR A 78 -22.61 4.91 26.79
N LYS A 79 -21.89 4.43 27.81
CA LYS A 79 -22.39 4.39 29.19
C LYS A 79 -22.61 5.78 29.78
N ILE A 80 -21.70 6.72 29.52
CA ILE A 80 -21.79 8.10 30.00
C ILE A 80 -22.94 8.83 29.29
N ASP A 81 -23.01 8.75 27.96
CA ASP A 81 -24.05 9.45 27.18
C ASP A 81 -25.47 8.93 27.50
N ASN A 82 -25.59 7.66 27.88
CA ASN A 82 -26.85 7.01 28.26
C ASN A 82 -27.07 6.92 29.77
N PHE A 83 -26.26 7.58 30.59
CA PHE A 83 -26.41 7.53 32.03
C PHE A 83 -27.78 8.14 32.42
N PRO A 84 -28.69 7.36 33.02
CA PRO A 84 -30.10 7.73 33.07
C PRO A 84 -30.44 8.78 34.13
N LYS A 85 -29.49 9.14 35.00
CA LYS A 85 -29.76 9.83 36.27
C LYS A 85 -28.71 10.89 36.57
N MET A 86 -29.00 11.77 37.53
CA MET A 86 -28.07 12.80 38.03
C MET A 86 -27.49 13.75 36.95
N LYS A 87 -28.17 13.96 35.82
CA LYS A 87 -27.66 14.78 34.71
C LYS A 87 -27.38 16.25 35.09
N ASP A 88 -28.10 16.77 36.07
CA ASP A 88 -27.92 18.12 36.59
C ASP A 88 -26.93 18.19 37.77
N SER A 89 -26.35 17.05 38.17
CA SER A 89 -25.38 17.01 39.26
C SER A 89 -23.99 17.46 38.79
N ALA A 90 -23.25 18.11 39.68
CA ALA A 90 -21.86 18.50 39.42
C ALA A 90 -20.99 17.27 39.07
N ALA A 91 -21.15 16.15 39.78
CA ALA A 91 -20.40 14.92 39.54
C ALA A 91 -20.60 14.39 38.10
N TYR A 92 -21.83 14.40 37.59
CA TYR A 92 -22.09 13.99 36.21
C TYR A 92 -21.50 14.97 35.19
N GLN A 93 -21.58 16.28 35.45
CA GLN A 93 -20.98 17.31 34.58
C GLN A 93 -19.45 17.18 34.53
N ASP A 94 -18.80 16.86 35.65
CA ASP A 94 -17.37 16.61 35.72
C ASP A 94 -16.98 15.39 34.87
N VAL A 95 -17.67 14.25 35.04
CA VAL A 95 -17.43 13.04 34.23
C VAL A 95 -17.68 13.31 32.75
N THR A 96 -18.72 14.08 32.41
CA THR A 96 -19.01 14.46 31.02
C THR A 96 -17.87 15.28 30.42
N SER A 97 -17.35 16.26 31.15
CA SER A 97 -16.22 17.08 30.72
C SER A 97 -14.95 16.25 30.52
N GLN A 98 -14.66 15.32 31.44
CA GLN A 98 -13.54 14.38 31.29
C GLN A 98 -13.71 13.45 30.08
N ARG A 99 -14.94 13.00 29.81
CA ARG A 99 -15.28 12.19 28.62
C ARG A 99 -15.08 12.95 27.32
N GLU A 100 -15.43 14.23 27.26
CA GLU A 100 -15.16 15.09 26.10
C GLU A 100 -13.65 15.25 25.86
N TRP A 101 -12.88 15.44 26.93
CA TRP A 101 -11.42 15.48 26.86
C TRP A 101 -10.84 14.16 26.35
N MET A 102 -11.31 13.02 26.88
CA MET A 102 -10.91 11.69 26.41
C MET A 102 -11.21 11.50 24.92
N ASP A 103 -12.40 11.90 24.45
CA ASP A 103 -12.78 11.82 23.04
C ASP A 103 -11.83 12.66 22.17
N PHE A 104 -11.54 13.89 22.57
CA PHE A 104 -10.57 14.74 21.90
C PHE A 104 -9.19 14.08 21.79
N VAL A 105 -8.67 13.55 22.90
CA VAL A 105 -7.36 12.87 22.96
C VAL A 105 -7.34 11.64 22.05
N CYS A 106 -8.37 10.79 22.13
CA CYS A 106 -8.48 9.59 21.31
C CYS A 106 -8.54 9.92 19.81
N ARG A 107 -9.37 10.90 19.41
CA ARG A 107 -9.47 11.34 18.01
C ARG A 107 -8.18 11.94 17.49
N SER A 108 -7.52 12.79 18.28
CA SER A 108 -6.24 13.40 17.92
C SER A 108 -5.15 12.34 17.70
N PHE A 109 -5.09 11.34 18.58
CA PHE A 109 -4.18 10.21 18.43
C PHE A 109 -4.52 9.35 17.20
N ALA A 110 -5.78 8.96 17.03
CA ALA A 110 -6.23 8.17 15.87
C ALA A 110 -5.90 8.87 14.54
N GLN A 111 -6.06 10.19 14.47
CA GLN A 111 -5.71 10.96 13.27
C GLN A 111 -4.21 10.89 12.95
N ARG A 112 -3.34 10.93 13.96
CA ARG A 112 -1.89 10.80 13.76
C ARG A 112 -1.49 9.38 13.39
N LEU A 113 -2.13 8.39 14.00
CA LEU A 113 -1.94 6.98 13.68
C LEU A 113 -2.27 6.71 12.19
N GLU A 114 -3.42 7.21 11.73
CA GLU A 114 -3.85 7.09 10.33
C GLU A 114 -2.94 7.88 9.37
N ARG A 115 -2.48 9.08 9.75
CA ARG A 115 -1.50 9.82 8.94
C ARG A 115 -0.23 9.02 8.71
N ARG A 116 0.32 8.38 9.76
CA ARG A 116 1.52 7.54 9.65
C ARG A 116 1.27 6.34 8.72
N ARG A 117 0.12 5.66 8.85
CA ARG A 117 -0.28 4.56 7.97
C ARG A 117 -0.22 4.97 6.49
N ASN A 118 -0.81 6.12 6.17
CA ASN A 118 -0.85 6.64 4.81
C ASN A 118 0.55 6.97 4.25
N VAL A 119 1.44 7.51 5.09
CA VAL A 119 2.84 7.74 4.71
C VAL A 119 3.55 6.43 4.38
N LEU A 120 3.38 5.39 5.20
CA LEU A 120 4.00 4.08 4.98
C LEU A 120 3.47 3.39 3.72
N ILE A 121 2.15 3.39 3.51
CA ILE A 121 1.54 2.87 2.28
C ILE A 121 2.09 3.60 1.04
N THR A 122 2.21 4.92 1.12
CA THR A 122 2.76 5.75 0.04
C THR A 122 4.23 5.42 -0.21
N SER A 123 5.02 5.23 0.85
CA SER A 123 6.43 4.84 0.75
C SER A 123 6.61 3.48 0.05
N VAL A 124 5.80 2.48 0.43
CA VAL A 124 5.81 1.17 -0.26
C VAL A 124 5.49 1.30 -1.74
N ARG A 125 4.46 2.10 -2.08
CA ARG A 125 4.09 2.36 -3.49
C ARG A 125 5.22 3.06 -4.24
N PHE A 126 5.85 4.07 -3.63
CA PHE A 126 6.97 4.78 -4.21
C PHE A 126 8.12 3.84 -4.56
N TYR A 127 8.56 3.00 -3.63
CA TYR A 127 9.67 2.08 -3.89
C TYR A 127 9.32 1.00 -4.93
N ARG A 128 8.06 0.56 -5.01
CA ARG A 128 7.62 -0.34 -6.09
C ARG A 128 7.70 0.33 -7.46
N LEU A 129 7.26 1.58 -7.56
CA LEU A 129 7.39 2.35 -8.81
C LEU A 129 8.84 2.58 -9.20
N VAL A 130 9.72 2.86 -8.23
CA VAL A 130 11.17 3.00 -8.49
C VAL A 130 11.76 1.69 -9.00
N ALA A 131 11.41 0.55 -8.40
CA ALA A 131 11.87 -0.77 -8.85
C ALA A 131 11.38 -1.07 -10.28
N GLU A 132 10.08 -0.87 -10.56
CA GLU A 132 9.51 -1.06 -11.89
C GLU A 132 10.16 -0.12 -12.93
N TYR A 133 10.41 1.13 -12.56
CA TYR A 133 11.09 2.09 -13.43
C TYR A 133 12.51 1.65 -13.75
N PHE A 134 13.25 1.16 -12.75
CA PHE A 134 14.61 0.64 -12.92
C PHE A 134 14.62 -0.61 -13.83
N ASP A 135 13.69 -1.53 -13.63
CA ASP A 135 13.55 -2.73 -14.46
C ASP A 135 13.24 -2.33 -15.91
N ARG A 136 12.29 -1.42 -16.12
CA ARG A 136 11.90 -0.97 -17.45
C ARG A 136 13.01 -0.21 -18.17
N THR A 137 13.73 0.66 -17.46
CA THR A 137 14.89 1.36 -18.05
C THR A 137 16.05 0.40 -18.32
N SER A 138 16.24 -0.62 -17.48
CA SER A 138 17.20 -1.69 -17.74
C SER A 138 16.84 -2.48 -19.00
N GLU A 139 15.57 -2.86 -19.20
CA GLU A 139 15.11 -3.51 -20.43
C GLU A 139 15.36 -2.64 -21.67
N VAL A 140 15.05 -1.34 -21.59
CA VAL A 140 15.29 -0.40 -22.70
C VAL A 140 16.78 -0.24 -22.98
N PHE A 141 17.61 -0.14 -21.94
CA PHE A 141 19.07 -0.11 -22.09
C PHE A 141 19.58 -1.39 -22.74
N GLN A 142 19.12 -2.55 -22.27
CA GLN A 142 19.44 -3.83 -22.88
C GLN A 142 19.00 -3.88 -24.34
N SER A 143 17.80 -3.44 -24.68
CA SER A 143 17.30 -3.48 -26.06
C SER A 143 18.00 -2.49 -27.00
N LEU A 144 18.23 -1.25 -26.58
CA LEU A 144 18.75 -0.18 -27.45
C LEU A 144 20.28 -0.14 -27.51
N ILE A 145 20.96 -0.52 -26.43
CA ILE A 145 22.41 -0.37 -26.30
C ILE A 145 23.12 -1.72 -26.39
N MET A 146 22.53 -2.78 -25.81
CA MET A 146 23.09 -4.14 -25.89
C MET A 146 22.46 -4.99 -27.00
N GLY A 147 21.22 -4.70 -27.38
CA GLY A 147 20.33 -5.58 -28.16
C GLY A 147 20.46 -5.43 -29.66
N ASP A 148 21.23 -4.45 -30.13
CA ASP A 148 21.47 -4.21 -31.56
C ASP A 148 22.94 -3.84 -31.81
N LYS A 149 23.85 -4.61 -31.22
CA LYS A 149 25.15 -4.80 -31.86
C LYS A 149 24.93 -5.63 -33.12
N VAL A 150 24.53 -4.96 -34.20
CA VAL A 150 24.83 -5.37 -35.59
C VAL A 150 26.36 -5.26 -35.79
N ASP A 151 27.13 -5.89 -34.89
CA ASP A 151 28.58 -6.04 -35.00
C ASP A 151 28.94 -7.37 -35.64
N ASP A 152 27.96 -8.25 -35.89
CA ASP A 152 28.21 -9.47 -36.63
C ASP A 152 28.23 -9.18 -38.14
N PHE A 153 29.25 -8.40 -38.53
CA PHE A 153 29.65 -8.22 -39.93
C PHE A 153 29.78 -9.58 -40.61
N ASP A 154 30.19 -10.63 -39.88
CA ASP A 154 30.30 -11.98 -40.41
C ASP A 154 28.91 -12.58 -40.71
N LEU A 155 27.91 -12.40 -39.85
CA LEU A 155 26.53 -12.82 -40.13
C LEU A 155 25.89 -12.00 -41.26
N ALA A 156 26.14 -10.69 -41.30
CA ALA A 156 25.68 -9.84 -42.39
C ALA A 156 26.32 -10.24 -43.73
N ASN A 157 27.63 -10.50 -43.73
CA ASN A 157 28.38 -10.96 -44.90
C ASN A 157 27.97 -12.37 -45.33
N ALA A 158 27.71 -13.29 -44.38
CA ALA A 158 27.21 -14.62 -44.67
C ALA A 158 25.81 -14.61 -45.30
N LYS A 159 24.92 -13.71 -44.83
CA LYS A 159 23.61 -13.49 -45.46
C LYS A 159 23.74 -12.87 -46.85
N LEU A 160 24.65 -11.91 -47.03
CA LEU A 160 24.93 -11.29 -48.32
C LEU A 160 25.46 -12.32 -49.33
N GLN A 161 26.34 -13.22 -48.90
CA GLN A 161 26.90 -14.26 -49.76
C GLN A 161 25.82 -15.24 -50.22
N LYS A 162 24.95 -15.70 -49.30
CA LYS A 162 23.81 -16.56 -49.68
C LYS A 162 22.87 -15.90 -50.69
N LEU A 163 22.65 -14.59 -50.57
CA LEU A 163 21.84 -13.84 -51.54
C LEU A 163 22.52 -13.76 -52.92
N LYS A 164 23.83 -13.54 -52.98
CA LYS A 164 24.59 -13.56 -54.24
C LYS A 164 24.52 -14.92 -54.92
N ASP A 165 24.70 -16.00 -54.17
CA ASP A 165 24.65 -17.37 -54.70
C ASP A 165 23.24 -17.70 -55.24
N SER A 166 22.20 -17.26 -54.52
CA SER A 166 20.80 -17.40 -54.98
C SER A 166 20.53 -16.58 -56.24
N GLN A 167 21.09 -15.38 -56.36
CA GLN A 167 20.91 -14.53 -57.54
C GLN A 167 21.61 -15.12 -58.78
N GLN A 168 22.81 -15.68 -58.61
CA GLN A 168 23.51 -16.37 -59.68
C GLN A 168 22.72 -17.58 -60.17
N THR A 169 22.22 -18.40 -59.24
CA THR A 169 21.40 -19.59 -59.56
C THR A 169 20.14 -19.19 -60.34
N LEU A 170 19.49 -18.09 -59.96
CA LEU A 170 18.31 -17.59 -60.65
C LEU A 170 18.65 -17.15 -62.09
N GLY A 171 19.77 -16.46 -62.29
CA GLY A 171 20.23 -16.05 -63.62
C GLY A 171 20.59 -17.23 -64.54
N GLU A 172 21.18 -18.30 -63.99
CA GLU A 172 21.46 -19.53 -64.75
C GLU A 172 20.17 -20.25 -65.18
N LEU A 173 19.16 -20.29 -64.30
CA LEU A 173 17.84 -20.82 -64.61
C LEU A 173 17.14 -19.98 -65.69
N GLU A 174 17.18 -18.64 -65.60
CA GLU A 174 16.63 -17.75 -66.61
C GLU A 174 17.29 -17.95 -67.99
N ALA A 175 18.62 -18.06 -68.04
CA ALA A 175 19.35 -18.32 -69.28
C ALA A 175 19.00 -19.69 -69.89
N SER A 176 18.87 -20.72 -69.04
CA SER A 176 18.44 -22.05 -69.47
C SER A 176 17.03 -22.02 -70.06
N VAL A 177 16.09 -21.35 -69.38
CA VAL A 177 14.71 -21.18 -69.85
C VAL A 177 14.67 -20.43 -71.19
N GLU A 178 15.48 -19.39 -71.37
CA GLU A 178 15.61 -18.70 -72.66
C GLU A 178 16.08 -19.62 -73.79
N VAL A 179 17.09 -20.47 -73.54
CA VAL A 179 17.60 -21.43 -74.52
C VAL A 179 16.51 -22.45 -74.88
N PHE A 180 15.76 -22.97 -73.89
CA PHE A 180 14.64 -23.87 -74.14
C PHE A 180 13.52 -23.22 -74.96
N ILE A 181 13.16 -21.97 -74.66
CA ILE A 181 12.16 -21.22 -75.44
C ILE A 181 12.64 -21.00 -76.87
N LYS A 182 13.91 -20.63 -77.08
CA LYS A 182 14.51 -20.45 -78.41
C LYS A 182 14.54 -21.77 -79.19
N ALA A 183 14.93 -22.88 -78.56
CA ALA A 183 14.95 -24.21 -79.18
C ALA A 183 13.54 -24.67 -79.59
N ARG A 184 12.52 -24.45 -78.73
CA ARG A 184 11.12 -24.79 -79.03
C ARG A 184 10.59 -23.96 -80.20
N ARG A 185 10.85 -22.65 -80.24
CA ARG A 185 10.48 -21.78 -81.37
C ARG A 185 11.13 -22.18 -82.70
N GLN A 186 12.35 -22.74 -82.67
CA GLN A 186 13.00 -23.24 -83.89
C GLN A 186 12.42 -24.57 -84.36
N LYS A 187 11.93 -25.40 -83.43
CA LYS A 187 11.22 -26.64 -83.75
C LYS A 187 9.85 -26.35 -84.38
N ASP A 188 9.08 -25.43 -83.80
CA ASP A 188 7.75 -25.02 -84.30
C ASP A 188 7.79 -24.28 -85.66
N LYS A 189 8.98 -23.88 -86.15
CA LYS A 189 9.17 -23.27 -87.49
C LYS A 189 9.60 -24.27 -88.58
N LYS A 190 9.91 -25.50 -88.21
CA LYS A 190 10.37 -26.57 -89.12
C LYS A 190 9.29 -27.61 -89.42
N ASP A 191 8.17 -27.55 -88.71
CA ASP A 191 6.92 -28.28 -88.98
C ASP A 191 5.94 -27.35 -89.72
#